data_AF-A0A6A3BBG7-F1
#
_entry.id   AF-A0A6A3BBG7-F1
#
_cell.length_a   1.000
_cell.length_b   1.000
_cell.length_c   1.000
_cell.angle_alpha   90.00
_cell.angle_beta   90.00
_cell.angle_gamma   90.00
#
_symmetry.space_group_name_H-M   'P 1'
#
loop_
_entity.id
_entity.type
_entity.pdbx_description
1 polymer ?
#
loop_
_entity_poly.entity_id
_entity_poly.type
_entity_poly.pdbx_seq_one_letter_code
_entity_poly.pdbx_strand_id
1 'polypeptide(L)'
;MKTKCIPYTKELRKVGGPLDDEDWENVTAFLHFLEIFYEASLSFSGSRYVTSNNFVEEIFDIGYLINRYLDESNVGLKSISRQMKMKFDKCWENVNNVNVLMFITLVLDPRHKLRYVE
;
A
#
# COMPACT_ATOMS: atom_id res chain seq x y z
N MET A 1 -47.75 -3.73 2.60
CA MET A 1 -46.71 -2.69 2.74
C MET A 1 -45.78 -2.77 1.56
N LYS A 2 -45.73 -1.76 0.67
CA LYS A 2 -44.76 -1.69 -0.42
C LYS A 2 -43.52 -0.97 0.10
N THR A 3 -42.44 -1.71 0.34
CA THR A 3 -41.13 -1.13 0.67
C THR A 3 -40.66 -0.34 -0.55
N LYS A 4 -40.50 0.98 -0.42
CA LYS A 4 -39.84 1.81 -1.44
C LYS A 4 -38.43 1.25 -1.63
N CYS A 5 -38.20 0.56 -2.75
CA CYS A 5 -36.85 0.16 -3.13
C CYS A 5 -35.99 1.40 -3.33
N ILE A 6 -35.00 1.46 -2.47
CA ILE A 6 -33.95 2.45 -2.28
C ILE A 6 -33.26 2.77 -3.63
N PRO A 7 -32.91 4.05 -3.92
CA PRO A 7 -32.40 4.53 -5.22
C PRO A 7 -31.21 3.75 -5.78
N TYR A 8 -30.43 3.14 -4.89
CA TYR A 8 -29.20 2.40 -5.18
C TYR A 8 -29.43 1.16 -6.07
N THR A 9 -30.62 0.57 -6.03
CA THR A 9 -30.95 -0.60 -6.87
C THR A 9 -30.94 -0.30 -8.37
N LYS A 10 -31.17 0.96 -8.76
CA LYS A 10 -31.13 1.40 -10.16
C LYS A 10 -29.70 1.58 -10.67
N GLU A 11 -28.79 2.02 -9.82
CA GLU A 11 -27.37 2.19 -10.15
C GLU A 11 -26.66 0.82 -10.21
N LEU A 12 -26.97 -0.10 -9.29
CA LEU A 12 -26.42 -1.47 -9.31
C LEU A 12 -26.73 -2.21 -10.61
N ARG A 13 -27.93 -2.03 -11.18
CA ARG A 13 -28.27 -2.62 -12.50
C ARG A 13 -27.44 -2.07 -13.66
N LYS A 14 -26.90 -0.84 -13.57
CA LYS A 14 -26.02 -0.30 -14.62
C LYS A 14 -24.62 -0.91 -14.57
N VAL A 15 -24.23 -1.49 -13.43
CA VAL A 15 -22.89 -2.04 -13.17
C VAL A 15 -22.85 -3.58 -13.22
N GLY A 16 -24.00 -4.24 -13.41
CA GLY A 16 -24.08 -5.70 -13.59
C GLY A 16 -25.04 -6.42 -12.63
N GLY A 17 -25.55 -5.73 -11.62
CA GLY A 17 -26.41 -6.31 -10.58
C GLY A 17 -25.85 -6.08 -9.18
N PRO A 18 -26.43 -6.72 -8.16
CA PRO A 18 -25.80 -6.85 -6.85
C PRO A 18 -24.45 -7.58 -7.00
N LEU A 19 -23.46 -7.18 -6.19
CA LEU A 19 -22.19 -7.90 -6.07
C LEU A 19 -22.50 -9.36 -5.69
N ASP A 20 -21.91 -10.29 -6.43
CA ASP A 20 -21.98 -11.71 -6.10
C ASP A 20 -20.90 -12.09 -5.08
N ASP A 21 -20.87 -13.36 -4.68
CA ASP A 21 -19.93 -13.84 -3.67
C ASP A 21 -18.46 -13.70 -4.14
N GLU A 22 -18.19 -13.83 -5.45
CA GLU A 22 -16.86 -13.67 -6.04
C GLU A 22 -16.40 -12.20 -5.99
N ASP A 23 -17.30 -11.26 -6.27
CA ASP A 23 -17.03 -9.84 -6.10
C ASP A 23 -16.68 -9.48 -4.65
N TRP A 24 -17.39 -10.04 -3.67
CA TRP A 24 -17.11 -9.81 -2.25
C TRP A 24 -15.78 -10.42 -1.79
N GLU A 25 -15.43 -11.60 -2.31
CA GLU A 25 -14.11 -12.20 -2.09
C GLU A 25 -12.98 -11.30 -2.63
N ASN A 26 -13.15 -10.76 -3.85
CA ASN A 26 -12.19 -9.85 -4.46
C ASN A 26 -12.07 -8.52 -3.69
N VAL A 27 -13.19 -7.95 -3.22
CA VAL A 27 -13.18 -6.74 -2.39
C VAL A 27 -12.46 -7.00 -1.06
N THR A 28 -12.69 -8.14 -0.43
CA THR A 28 -12.04 -8.51 0.84
C THR A 28 -10.53 -8.68 0.65
N ALA A 29 -10.12 -9.33 -0.42
CA ALA A 29 -8.73 -9.47 -0.81
C ALA A 29 -8.08 -8.08 -1.05
N PHE A 30 -8.79 -7.18 -1.73
CA PHE A 30 -8.32 -5.84 -2.02
C PHE A 30 -8.23 -4.94 -0.79
N LEU A 31 -9.15 -5.08 0.17
CA LEU A 31 -9.11 -4.34 1.44
C LEU A 31 -7.85 -4.65 2.23
N HIS A 32 -7.46 -5.92 2.35
CA HIS A 32 -6.20 -6.30 3.02
C HIS A 32 -4.97 -5.71 2.32
N PHE A 33 -5.01 -5.59 0.99
CA PHE A 33 -3.95 -4.92 0.25
C PHE A 33 -3.90 -3.41 0.55
N LEU A 34 -5.06 -2.74 0.64
CA LEU A 34 -5.15 -1.30 0.94
C LEU A 34 -4.82 -0.94 2.38
N GLU A 35 -5.17 -1.80 3.33
CA GLU A 35 -4.89 -1.62 4.77
C GLU A 35 -3.40 -1.35 5.02
N ILE A 36 -2.52 -2.00 4.26
CA ILE A 36 -1.07 -1.81 4.33
C ILE A 36 -0.66 -0.37 4.00
N PHE A 37 -1.23 0.19 2.92
CA PHE A 37 -0.93 1.57 2.53
C PHE A 37 -1.51 2.57 3.51
N TYR A 38 -2.65 2.22 4.10
CA TYR A 38 -3.27 3.02 5.15
C TYR A 38 -2.37 3.09 6.39
N GLU A 39 -1.87 1.97 6.88
CA GLU A 39 -0.96 1.93 8.04
C GLU A 39 0.34 2.70 7.77
N ALA A 40 0.94 2.50 6.59
CA ALA A 40 2.14 3.27 6.22
C ALA A 40 1.85 4.78 6.13
N SER A 41 0.73 5.17 5.52
CA SER A 41 0.32 6.58 5.44
C SER A 41 0.04 7.18 6.83
N LEU A 42 -0.55 6.39 7.74
CA LEU A 42 -0.80 6.79 9.11
C LEU A 42 0.53 7.06 9.83
N SER A 43 1.52 6.17 9.66
CA SER A 43 2.86 6.35 10.22
C SER A 43 3.54 7.62 9.69
N PHE A 44 3.52 7.83 8.36
CA PHE A 44 4.04 9.06 7.75
C PHE A 44 3.31 10.34 8.20
N SER A 45 2.00 10.24 8.47
CA SER A 45 1.18 11.38 8.93
C SER A 45 1.39 11.74 10.40
N GLY A 46 2.10 10.90 11.16
CA GLY A 46 2.43 11.14 12.56
C GLY A 46 3.36 12.34 12.74
N SER A 47 2.85 13.41 13.37
CA SER A 47 3.63 14.63 13.64
C SER A 47 4.40 14.61 14.97
N ARG A 48 4.22 13.55 15.78
CA ARG A 48 4.77 13.42 17.14
C ARG A 48 6.08 12.64 17.23
N TYR A 49 6.54 12.07 16.12
CA TYR A 49 7.77 11.27 16.05
C TYR A 49 8.65 11.85 14.95
N VAL A 50 9.98 11.73 15.10
CA VAL A 50 10.91 12.09 14.03
C VAL A 50 10.75 11.08 12.91
N THR A 51 9.86 11.38 11.96
CA THR A 51 9.45 10.52 10.84
C THR A 51 10.65 10.10 9.97
N SER A 52 11.71 10.91 9.96
CA SER A 52 12.95 10.63 9.22
C SER A 52 13.75 9.43 9.75
N ASN A 53 13.49 8.95 10.98
CA ASN A 53 14.20 7.80 11.54
C ASN A 53 13.61 6.45 11.13
N ASN A 54 12.31 6.37 10.86
CA ASN A 54 11.62 5.12 10.49
C ASN A 54 11.23 5.05 9.00
N PHE A 55 11.40 6.15 8.28
CA PHE A 55 11.04 6.29 6.86
C PHE A 55 11.54 5.14 5.98
N VAL A 56 12.76 4.66 6.22
CA VAL A 56 13.37 3.58 5.42
C VAL A 56 12.74 2.22 5.74
N GLU A 57 12.38 1.98 6.99
CA GLU A 57 11.67 0.76 7.42
C GLU A 57 10.27 0.73 6.79
N GLU A 58 9.55 1.85 6.83
CA GLU A 58 8.21 1.95 6.23
C GLU A 58 8.21 1.76 4.71
N ILE A 59 9.20 2.30 3.99
CA ILE A 59 9.37 2.04 2.55
C ILE A 59 9.70 0.57 2.28
N PHE A 60 10.59 0.01 3.09
CA PHE A 60 10.97 -1.39 2.95
C PHE A 60 9.77 -2.30 3.14
N ASP A 61 8.92 -2.03 4.14
CA ASP A 61 7.69 -2.78 4.40
C ASP A 61 6.71 -2.69 3.24
N ILE A 62 6.48 -1.48 2.69
CA ILE A 62 5.65 -1.31 1.48
C ILE A 62 6.20 -2.16 0.33
N GLY A 63 7.50 -2.07 0.06
CA GLY A 63 8.15 -2.79 -1.03
C GLY A 63 8.13 -4.32 -0.84
N TYR A 64 8.38 -4.79 0.37
CA TYR A 64 8.30 -6.21 0.73
C TYR A 64 6.89 -6.76 0.52
N LEU A 65 5.87 -6.02 0.96
CA LEU A 65 4.47 -6.43 0.85
C LEU A 65 3.97 -6.45 -0.58
N ILE A 66 4.31 -5.43 -1.39
CA ILE A 66 4.03 -5.44 -2.83
C ILE A 66 4.62 -6.69 -3.48
N ASN A 67 5.87 -7.05 -3.17
CA ASN A 67 6.50 -8.24 -3.71
C ASN A 67 5.80 -9.53 -3.26
N ARG A 68 5.40 -9.63 -1.99
CA ARG A 68 4.65 -10.78 -1.47
C ARG A 68 3.37 -11.06 -2.27
N TYR A 69 2.63 -10.02 -2.65
CA TYR A 69 1.39 -10.17 -3.42
C TYR A 69 1.59 -10.32 -4.94
N LEU A 70 2.82 -10.22 -5.47
CA LEU A 70 3.11 -10.58 -6.87
C LEU A 70 3.10 -12.10 -7.09
N ASP A 71 3.39 -12.85 -6.05
CA ASP A 71 3.39 -14.31 -6.06
C ASP A 71 2.06 -14.91 -5.58
N GLU A 72 1.08 -14.04 -5.30
CA GLU A 72 -0.26 -14.45 -4.87
C GLU A 72 -1.00 -15.24 -5.96
N SER A 73 -1.81 -16.19 -5.52
CA SER A 73 -2.59 -17.08 -6.38
C SER A 73 -3.78 -16.36 -7.04
N ASN A 74 -4.36 -15.37 -6.37
CA ASN A 74 -5.46 -14.57 -6.89
C ASN A 74 -4.97 -13.66 -8.02
N VAL A 75 -5.50 -13.87 -9.24
CA VAL A 75 -5.11 -13.15 -10.46
C VAL A 75 -5.40 -11.64 -10.36
N GLY A 76 -6.50 -11.26 -9.70
CA GLY A 76 -6.86 -9.87 -9.47
C GLY A 76 -5.85 -9.15 -8.59
N LEU A 77 -5.54 -9.74 -7.43
CA LEU A 77 -4.51 -9.22 -6.51
C LEU A 77 -3.14 -9.15 -7.17
N LYS A 78 -2.75 -10.16 -7.94
CA LYS A 78 -1.48 -10.19 -8.67
C LYS A 78 -1.39 -9.06 -9.69
N SER A 79 -2.47 -8.80 -10.44
CA SER A 79 -2.55 -7.69 -11.39
C SER A 79 -2.41 -6.34 -10.70
N ILE A 80 -3.11 -6.14 -9.59
CA ILE A 80 -3.08 -4.90 -8.79
C ILE A 80 -1.69 -4.69 -8.19
N SER A 81 -1.10 -5.74 -7.63
CA SER A 81 0.25 -5.71 -7.05
C SER A 81 1.29 -5.35 -8.10
N ARG A 82 1.12 -5.84 -9.34
CA ARG A 82 1.98 -5.46 -10.47
C ARG A 82 1.88 -3.99 -10.81
N GLN A 83 0.66 -3.44 -10.87
CA GLN A 83 0.46 -2.01 -11.12
C GLN A 83 1.01 -1.15 -9.99
N MET A 84 0.86 -1.59 -8.73
CA MET A 84 1.38 -0.87 -7.59
C MET A 84 2.91 -0.92 -7.54
N LYS A 85 3.52 -2.05 -7.89
CA LYS A 85 4.97 -2.17 -8.07
C LYS A 85 5.49 -1.15 -9.08
N MET A 86 4.85 -1.02 -10.24
CA MET A 86 5.27 -0.03 -11.24
C MET A 86 5.23 1.40 -10.69
N LYS A 87 4.23 1.76 -9.87
CA LYS A 87 4.14 3.08 -9.24
C LYS A 87 5.19 3.27 -8.16
N PHE A 88 5.42 2.25 -7.34
CA PHE A 88 6.45 2.24 -6.31
C PHE A 88 7.83 2.40 -6.94
N ASP A 89 8.18 1.54 -7.89
CA ASP A 89 9.44 1.61 -8.63
C ASP A 89 9.60 2.99 -9.27
N LYS A 90 8.59 3.53 -9.97
CA LYS A 90 8.66 4.88 -10.54
C LYS A 90 8.96 5.99 -9.51
N CYS A 91 8.50 5.85 -8.27
CA CYS A 91 8.74 6.82 -7.20
C CYS A 91 10.18 6.76 -6.67
N TRP A 92 10.82 5.58 -6.71
CA TRP A 92 12.11 5.30 -6.07
C TRP A 92 13.25 4.93 -7.03
N GLU A 93 12.96 4.68 -8.31
CA GLU A 93 13.91 4.25 -9.37
C GLU A 93 14.87 5.39 -9.73
N ASN A 94 14.39 6.63 -9.72
CA ASN A 94 15.22 7.79 -10.00
C ASN A 94 15.71 8.41 -8.70
N VAL A 95 16.96 8.11 -8.33
CA VAL A 95 17.65 8.67 -7.16
C VAL A 95 17.66 10.20 -7.18
N ASN A 96 17.58 10.84 -8.35
CA ASN A 96 17.49 12.30 -8.49
C ASN A 96 16.10 12.86 -8.12
N ASN A 97 15.05 12.04 -8.12
CA ASN A 97 13.70 12.40 -7.70
C ASN A 97 13.45 12.06 -6.22
N VAL A 98 14.30 11.21 -5.62
CA VAL A 98 14.22 10.87 -4.20
C VAL A 98 14.92 11.96 -3.38
N ASN A 99 14.31 12.36 -2.27
CA ASN A 99 14.92 13.36 -1.40
C ASN A 99 16.20 12.81 -0.76
N VAL A 100 17.36 13.32 -1.21
CA VAL A 100 18.70 12.92 -0.74
C VAL A 100 18.85 13.07 0.78
N LEU A 101 18.11 13.98 1.41
CA LEU A 101 18.10 14.14 2.87
C LEU A 101 17.69 12.84 3.58
N MET A 102 16.85 11.99 2.97
CA MET A 102 16.39 10.74 3.56
C MET A 102 17.51 9.69 3.64
N PHE A 103 18.43 9.69 2.68
CA PHE A 103 19.63 8.83 2.73
C PHE A 103 20.65 9.37 3.73
N ILE A 104 20.80 10.70 3.82
CA ILE A 104 21.69 11.33 4.80
C ILE A 104 21.20 11.04 6.22
N THR A 105 19.90 11.15 6.50
CA THR A 105 19.35 10.81 7.81
C THR A 105 19.53 9.34 8.14
N LEU A 106 19.38 8.44 7.18
CA LEU A 106 19.65 7.00 7.37
C LEU A 106 21.11 6.74 7.76
N VAL A 107 22.07 7.30 7.01
CA VAL A 107 23.52 7.10 7.25
C VAL A 107 23.98 7.75 8.56
N LEU A 108 23.34 8.85 8.95
CA LEU A 108 23.65 9.58 10.17
C LEU A 108 22.91 9.03 11.39
N ASP A 109 21.84 8.23 11.24
CA ASP A 109 21.15 7.64 12.40
C ASP A 109 22.09 6.65 13.12
N PRO A 110 22.51 6.95 14.36
CA PRO A 110 23.43 6.11 15.12
C PRO A 110 22.88 4.71 15.39
N ARG A 111 21.55 4.52 15.34
CA ARG A 111 20.89 3.21 15.54
C ARG A 111 21.10 2.25 14.37
N HIS A 112 21.26 2.77 13.16
CA HIS A 112 21.61 1.96 11.98
C HIS A 112 23.13 1.82 11.84
N LYS A 113 23.91 2.61 12.57
CA LYS A 113 25.36 2.67 12.53
C LYS A 113 26.01 1.94 13.71
N LEU A 114 25.78 0.63 13.86
CA LEU A 114 26.60 -0.22 14.74
C LEU A 114 26.44 -1.74 14.49
N ARG A 115 26.81 -2.17 13.27
CA ARG A 115 27.19 -3.56 12.96
C ARG A 115 28.47 -3.68 12.12
N TYR A 116 29.30 -2.63 12.11
CA TYR A 116 30.54 -2.57 11.31
C TYR A 116 31.77 -2.22 12.17
N VAL A 117 31.74 -2.56 13.46
CA VAL A 117 32.92 -2.58 14.33
C VAL A 117 33.04 -3.98 14.91
N GLU A 118 33.63 -4.87 14.12
CA GLU A 118 34.51 -5.96 14.57
C GLU A 118 35.79 -5.89 13.74
#